data_AF-A0A0M2HDF0-F1
#
_entry.id   AF-A0A0M2HDF0-F1
#
_cell.length_a   1.000
_cell.length_b   1.000
_cell.length_c   1.000
_cell.angle_alpha   90.00
_cell.angle_beta   90.00
_cell.angle_gamma   90.00
#
_symmetry.space_group_name_H-M   'P 1'
#
loop_
_entity.id
_entity.type
_entity.pdbx_description
1 polymer ?
#
loop_
_entity_poly.entity_id
_entity_poly.type
_entity_poly.pdbx_seq_one_letter_code
_entity_poly.pdbx_strand_id
1 'polypeptide(L)'
;MRKVFFVVSILAVASVVLQFYFAGLGVFSHPEDELFIVHAMNGRMVLPILFLLSIITAAIARAGKKTIWLTVLAFGLLILQTLIFIITGLIFGVGPESAEIPLAATMTVSLHALNGVAILFVTGLIIRRAFVLAFRTPKREKASAPAGDAATDAAATDAAATDAAAPDAAQTAPAAQPAP
;
A
#
# COMPACT_ATOMS: atom_id res chain seq x y z
N MET A 1 -12.76 8.22 10.69
CA MET A 1 -11.80 7.09 10.67
C MET A 1 -10.40 7.43 10.13
N ARG A 2 -10.23 8.36 9.17
CA ARG A 2 -8.89 8.73 8.66
C ARG A 2 -7.93 9.23 9.75
N LYS A 3 -8.39 10.11 10.65
CA LYS A 3 -7.60 10.57 11.81
C LYS A 3 -7.26 9.43 12.78
N VAL A 4 -8.20 8.50 13.01
CA VAL A 4 -7.96 7.32 13.86
C VAL A 4 -6.87 6.45 13.27
N PHE A 5 -6.94 6.14 11.96
CA PHE A 5 -5.87 5.40 11.28
C PHE A 5 -4.51 6.11 11.38
N PHE A 6 -4.47 7.43 11.26
CA PHE A 6 -3.24 8.21 11.47
C PHE A 6 -2.70 8.09 12.89
N VAL A 7 -3.54 8.23 13.91
CA VAL A 7 -3.13 8.08 15.32
C VAL A 7 -2.61 6.66 15.59
N VAL A 8 -3.32 5.63 15.14
CA VAL A 8 -2.87 4.23 15.28
C VAL A 8 -1.53 4.02 14.55
N SER A 9 -1.33 4.64 13.39
CA SER A 9 -0.06 4.57 12.67
C SER A 9 1.10 5.24 13.43
N ILE A 10 0.84 6.36 14.12
CA ILE A 10 1.82 6.98 15.03
C ILE A 10 2.18 6.02 16.15
N LEU A 11 1.18 5.46 16.84
CA LEU A 11 1.40 4.53 17.94
C LEU A 11 2.18 3.29 17.50
N ALA A 12 1.88 2.77 16.31
CA ALA A 12 2.62 1.65 15.72
C ALA A 12 4.10 2.00 15.48
N VAL A 13 4.40 3.14 14.86
CA VAL A 13 5.80 3.59 14.64
C VAL A 13 6.50 3.82 15.99
N ALA A 14 5.85 4.49 16.93
CA ALA A 14 6.41 4.75 18.25
C ALA A 14 6.72 3.44 19.00
N SER A 15 5.82 2.46 18.95
CA SER A 15 6.02 1.13 19.55
C SER A 15 7.16 0.36 18.87
N VAL A 16 7.35 0.49 17.54
CA VAL A 16 8.51 -0.09 16.85
C VAL A 16 9.82 0.59 17.28
N VAL A 17 9.85 1.92 17.40
CA VAL A 17 11.03 2.64 17.90
C VAL A 17 11.35 2.22 19.34
N LEU A 18 10.33 2.15 20.20
CA LEU A 18 10.49 1.65 21.56
C LEU A 18 10.95 0.19 21.60
N GLN A 19 10.55 -0.66 20.64
CA GLN A 19 11.04 -2.04 20.55
C GLN A 19 12.57 -2.09 20.43
N PHE A 20 13.17 -1.22 19.62
CA PHE A 20 14.64 -1.13 19.50
C PHE A 20 15.28 -0.61 20.78
N TYR A 21 14.69 0.41 21.39
CA TYR A 21 15.17 0.93 22.67
C TYR A 21 15.12 -0.14 23.76
N PHE A 22 14.01 -0.88 23.88
CA PHE A 22 13.88 -1.99 24.83
C PHE A 22 14.84 -3.14 24.54
N ALA A 23 15.16 -3.40 23.27
CA ALA A 23 16.19 -4.38 22.91
C ALA A 23 17.56 -3.95 23.45
N GLY A 24 17.93 -2.69 23.23
CA GLY A 24 19.16 -2.10 23.76
C GLY A 24 19.19 -2.11 25.28
N LEU A 25 18.12 -1.65 25.93
CA LEU A 25 18.00 -1.70 27.38
C LEU A 25 18.21 -3.11 27.92
N GLY A 26 17.54 -4.12 27.37
CA GLY A 26 17.69 -5.49 27.86
C GLY A 26 19.10 -6.07 27.63
N VAL A 27 19.76 -5.73 26.51
CA VAL A 27 21.12 -6.22 26.20
C VAL A 27 22.20 -5.52 27.02
N PHE A 28 22.03 -4.24 27.34
CA PHE A 28 23.02 -3.43 28.05
C PHE A 28 22.74 -3.30 29.57
N SER A 29 21.78 -4.03 30.12
CA SER A 29 21.51 -4.09 31.56
C SER A 29 22.04 -5.38 32.17
N HIS A 30 22.06 -5.47 33.50
CA HIS A 30 22.50 -6.70 34.14
C HIS A 30 21.41 -7.79 33.98
N PRO A 31 21.79 -9.07 33.83
CA PRO A 31 20.82 -10.15 33.64
C PRO A 31 19.76 -10.24 34.74
N GLU A 32 20.12 -9.94 35.99
CA GLU A 32 19.24 -9.93 37.15
C GLU A 32 18.12 -8.87 37.11
N ASP A 33 18.25 -7.85 36.25
CA ASP A 33 17.23 -6.81 36.10
C ASP A 33 16.04 -7.28 35.22
N GLU A 34 16.19 -8.40 34.51
CA GLU A 34 15.19 -9.01 33.61
C GLU A 34 14.57 -8.06 32.57
N LEU A 35 15.21 -6.92 32.26
CA LEU A 35 14.61 -5.85 31.45
C LEU A 35 14.32 -6.21 30.00
N PHE A 36 14.93 -7.29 29.48
CA PHE A 36 14.60 -7.82 28.16
C PHE A 36 13.13 -8.32 28.06
N ILE A 37 12.47 -8.60 29.19
CA ILE A 37 11.05 -8.98 29.20
C ILE A 37 10.16 -7.87 28.63
N VAL A 38 10.55 -6.60 28.78
CA VAL A 38 9.80 -5.46 28.24
C VAL A 38 9.85 -5.45 26.71
N HIS A 39 11.02 -5.75 26.13
CA HIS A 39 11.16 -5.96 24.68
C HIS A 39 10.29 -7.13 24.21
N ALA A 40 10.32 -8.26 24.93
CA ALA A 40 9.52 -9.42 24.58
C ALA A 40 8.01 -9.12 24.65
N MET A 41 7.55 -8.42 25.69
CA MET A 41 6.15 -8.04 25.87
C MET A 41 5.65 -7.10 24.77
N ASN A 42 6.40 -6.04 24.44
CA ASN A 42 6.00 -5.11 23.39
C ASN A 42 5.94 -5.83 22.02
N GLY A 43 6.92 -6.69 21.72
CA GLY A 43 6.96 -7.47 20.48
C GLY A 43 5.86 -8.54 20.35
N ARG A 44 5.47 -9.19 21.46
CA ARG A 44 4.52 -10.31 21.44
C ARG A 44 3.07 -9.91 21.72
N MET A 45 2.83 -8.75 22.33
CA MET A 45 1.49 -8.31 22.71
C MET A 45 1.11 -6.98 22.07
N VAL A 46 1.91 -5.94 22.29
CA VAL A 46 1.56 -4.57 21.87
C VAL A 46 1.60 -4.40 20.35
N LEU A 47 2.70 -4.79 19.71
CA LEU A 47 2.86 -4.65 18.25
C LEU A 47 1.83 -5.45 17.45
N PRO A 48 1.51 -6.72 17.76
CA PRO A 48 0.44 -7.45 17.08
C PRO A 48 -0.90 -6.74 17.14
N ILE A 49 -1.28 -6.21 18.31
CA ILE A 49 -2.53 -5.47 18.49
C ILE A 49 -2.51 -4.20 17.64
N LEU A 50 -1.44 -3.40 17.69
CA LEU A 50 -1.33 -2.16 16.91
C LEU A 50 -1.34 -2.41 15.40
N PHE A 51 -0.72 -3.48 14.91
CA PHE A 51 -0.74 -3.83 13.49
C PHE A 51 -2.11 -4.34 13.05
N LEU A 52 -2.80 -5.13 13.87
CA LEU A 52 -4.18 -5.54 13.58
C LEU A 52 -5.12 -4.32 13.55
N LEU A 53 -5.00 -3.42 14.53
CA LEU A 53 -5.73 -2.15 14.54
C LEU A 53 -5.38 -1.28 13.33
N SER A 54 -4.12 -1.28 12.87
CA SER A 54 -3.71 -0.54 11.68
C SER A 54 -4.41 -1.08 10.43
N ILE A 55 -4.50 -2.40 10.26
CA ILE A 55 -5.22 -3.04 9.14
C ILE A 55 -6.71 -2.67 9.18
N ILE A 56 -7.35 -2.85 10.34
CA ILE A 56 -8.78 -2.58 10.53
C ILE A 56 -9.08 -1.11 10.25
N THR A 57 -8.33 -0.20 10.88
CA THR A 57 -8.56 1.24 10.72
C THR A 57 -8.23 1.74 9.32
N ALA A 58 -7.23 1.16 8.63
CA ALA A 58 -6.95 1.45 7.22
C ALA A 58 -8.11 1.04 6.31
N ALA A 59 -8.69 -0.14 6.53
CA ALA A 59 -9.83 -0.64 5.78
C ALA A 59 -11.07 0.25 5.99
N ILE A 60 -11.42 0.56 7.24
CA ILE A 60 -12.58 1.41 7.56
C ILE A 60 -12.34 2.86 7.06
N ALA A 61 -11.12 3.38 7.14
CA ALA A 61 -10.77 4.70 6.60
C ALA A 61 -10.76 4.75 5.06
N ARG A 62 -10.91 3.59 4.37
CA ARG A 62 -10.83 3.44 2.92
C ARG A 62 -9.52 4.00 2.36
N ALA A 63 -8.39 3.64 3.00
CA ALA A 63 -7.06 4.17 2.70
C ALA A 63 -6.47 3.76 1.33
N GLY A 64 -7.21 2.99 0.53
CA GLY A 64 -6.79 2.43 -0.75
C GLY A 64 -6.06 1.09 -0.60
N LYS A 65 -6.22 0.21 -1.61
CA LYS A 65 -5.69 -1.16 -1.60
C LYS A 65 -4.18 -1.22 -1.30
N LYS A 66 -3.40 -0.31 -1.90
CA LYS A 66 -1.94 -0.23 -1.69
C LYS A 66 -1.55 0.10 -0.24
N THR A 67 -2.37 0.85 0.49
CA THR A 67 -2.09 1.22 1.89
C THR A 67 -2.51 0.09 2.84
N ILE A 68 -3.66 -0.54 2.57
CA ILE A 68 -4.12 -1.70 3.34
C ILE A 68 -3.11 -2.84 3.21
N TRP A 69 -2.65 -3.18 2.00
CA TRP A 69 -1.62 -4.20 1.83
C TRP A 69 -0.29 -3.86 2.51
N LEU A 70 0.05 -2.58 2.63
CA LEU A 70 1.24 -2.15 3.37
C LEU A 70 1.10 -2.42 4.88
N THR A 71 -0.09 -2.23 5.45
CA THR A 71 -0.36 -2.61 6.85
C THR A 71 -0.34 -4.13 7.06
N VAL A 72 -0.83 -4.90 6.09
CA VAL A 72 -0.74 -6.36 6.11
C VAL A 72 0.71 -6.82 6.00
N LEU A 73 1.52 -6.17 5.16
CA LEU A 73 2.96 -6.43 5.06
C LEU A 73 3.67 -6.21 6.39
N ALA A 74 3.40 -5.10 7.10
CA ALA A 74 3.98 -4.85 8.42
C ALA A 74 3.64 -5.98 9.42
N PHE A 75 2.38 -6.45 9.42
CA PHE A 75 1.96 -7.59 10.24
C PHE A 75 2.63 -8.90 9.82
N GLY A 76 2.76 -9.16 8.52
CA GLY A 76 3.48 -10.31 8.00
C GLY A 76 4.96 -10.32 8.39
N LEU A 77 5.63 -9.17 8.35
CA LEU A 77 7.01 -9.04 8.81
C LEU A 77 7.14 -9.29 10.33
N LEU A 78 6.13 -8.91 11.13
CA LEU A 78 6.10 -9.26 12.54
C LEU A 78 5.96 -10.76 12.77
N ILE A 79 5.10 -11.45 12.01
CA ILE A 79 5.01 -12.90 12.05
C ILE A 79 6.34 -13.54 11.65
N LEU A 80 7.00 -13.00 10.61
CA LEU A 80 8.32 -13.45 10.19
C LEU A 80 9.36 -13.33 11.31
N GLN A 81 9.28 -12.32 12.18
CA GLN A 81 10.17 -12.24 13.36
C GLN A 81 10.09 -13.52 14.19
N THR A 82 8.87 -13.96 14.51
CA THR A 82 8.65 -15.18 15.30
C THR A 82 9.10 -16.42 14.55
N LEU A 83 8.84 -16.48 13.24
CA LEU A 83 9.26 -17.61 12.41
C LEU A 83 10.78 -17.74 12.33
N ILE A 84 11.55 -16.66 12.31
CA ILE A 84 13.02 -16.72 12.34
C ILE A 84 13.50 -17.50 13.57
N PHE A 85 12.95 -17.24 14.75
CA PHE A 85 13.32 -17.97 15.97
C PHE A 85 12.89 -19.44 15.92
N ILE A 86 11.64 -19.72 15.53
CA ILE A 86 11.11 -21.09 15.47
C ILE A 86 11.92 -21.93 14.48
N ILE A 87 12.11 -21.42 13.25
CA ILE A 87 12.82 -22.13 12.20
C ILE A 87 14.29 -22.34 12.58
N THR A 88 14.95 -21.34 13.18
CA THR A 88 16.33 -21.51 13.66
C THR A 88 16.42 -22.61 14.71
N GLY A 89 15.50 -22.61 15.70
CA GLY A 89 15.46 -23.65 16.73
C GLY A 89 15.26 -25.05 16.15
N LEU A 90 14.36 -25.18 15.16
CA LEU A 90 14.10 -26.45 14.47
C LEU A 90 15.28 -26.94 13.63
N ILE A 91 15.96 -26.05 12.88
CA ILE A 91 17.07 -26.43 11.99
C ILE A 91 18.32 -26.80 12.78
N PHE A 92 18.64 -26.05 13.84
CA PHE A 92 19.90 -26.21 14.57
C PHE A 92 19.74 -26.96 15.90
N GLY A 93 18.52 -27.38 16.26
CA GLY A 93 18.25 -28.08 17.52
C GLY A 93 18.50 -27.23 18.76
N VAL A 94 18.35 -25.91 18.66
CA VAL A 94 18.62 -24.96 19.75
C VAL A 94 17.34 -24.49 20.43
N GLY A 95 17.40 -24.38 21.76
CA GLY A 95 16.31 -23.89 22.61
C GLY A 95 16.84 -23.11 23.82
N PRO A 96 15.96 -22.69 24.73
CA PRO A 96 16.34 -21.89 25.90
C PRO A 96 17.39 -22.54 26.80
N GLU A 97 17.39 -23.88 26.88
CA GLU A 97 18.29 -24.69 27.72
C GLU A 97 19.56 -25.15 26.99
N SER A 98 19.79 -24.68 25.75
CA SER A 98 20.96 -25.09 24.98
C SER A 98 22.24 -24.53 25.58
N ALA A 99 23.14 -25.42 26.00
CA ALA A 99 24.45 -25.05 26.56
C ALA A 99 25.37 -24.33 25.56
N GLU A 100 25.23 -24.67 24.27
CA GLU A 100 25.99 -24.05 23.18
C GLU A 100 25.04 -23.64 22.04
N ILE A 101 25.26 -22.46 21.48
CA ILE A 101 24.53 -21.96 20.32
C ILE A 101 25.49 -21.92 19.12
N PRO A 102 25.26 -22.74 18.07
CA PRO A 102 26.10 -22.73 16.88
C PRO A 102 26.13 -21.35 16.21
N LEU A 103 27.28 -20.95 15.65
CA LEU A 103 27.42 -19.66 14.96
C LEU A 103 26.35 -19.45 13.89
N ALA A 104 26.01 -20.49 13.13
CA ALA A 104 24.97 -20.43 12.09
C ALA A 104 23.57 -20.11 12.67
N ALA A 105 23.25 -20.61 13.87
CA ALA A 105 22.00 -20.27 14.55
C ALA A 105 22.00 -18.79 14.98
N THR A 106 23.11 -18.31 15.55
CA THR A 106 23.30 -16.89 15.90
C THR A 106 23.17 -15.98 14.69
N MET A 107 23.80 -16.32 13.56
CA MET A 107 23.69 -15.56 12.31
C MET A 107 22.26 -15.53 11.77
N THR A 108 21.54 -16.65 11.85
CA THR A 108 20.15 -16.74 11.38
C THR A 108 19.21 -15.91 12.26
N VAL A 109 19.31 -16.02 13.59
CA VAL A 109 18.54 -15.20 14.52
C VAL A 109 18.88 -13.73 14.37
N SER A 110 20.11 -13.37 14.01
CA SER A 110 20.50 -11.97 13.77
C SER A 110 19.72 -11.30 12.63
N LEU A 111 19.13 -12.08 11.71
CA LEU A 111 18.20 -11.54 10.70
C LEU A 111 16.96 -10.86 11.32
N HIS A 112 16.63 -11.20 12.57
CA HIS A 112 15.58 -10.54 13.35
C HIS A 112 15.78 -9.02 13.43
N ALA A 113 17.02 -8.57 13.65
CA ALA A 113 17.31 -7.14 13.75
C ALA A 113 17.08 -6.43 12.41
N LEU A 114 17.54 -7.03 11.30
CA LEU A 114 17.35 -6.50 9.94
C LEU A 114 15.86 -6.45 9.57
N ASN A 115 15.10 -7.50 9.89
CA ASN A 115 13.65 -7.52 9.69
C ASN A 115 12.95 -6.45 10.54
N GLY A 116 13.42 -6.20 11.76
CA GLY A 116 12.97 -5.08 12.58
C GLY A 116 13.14 -3.72 11.88
N VAL A 117 14.27 -3.50 11.22
CA VAL A 117 14.52 -2.26 10.46
C VAL A 117 13.58 -2.16 9.26
N ALA A 118 13.30 -3.28 8.58
CA ALA A 118 12.30 -3.32 7.52
C ALA A 118 10.89 -2.95 8.04
N ILE A 119 10.50 -3.44 9.22
CA ILE A 119 9.24 -3.06 9.87
C ILE A 119 9.20 -1.55 10.17
N LEU A 120 10.29 -0.98 10.69
CA LEU A 120 10.38 0.46 10.95
C LEU A 120 10.21 1.27 9.66
N PHE A 121 10.86 0.87 8.58
CA PHE A 121 10.71 1.51 7.28
C PHE A 121 9.27 1.43 6.76
N VAL A 122 8.66 0.25 6.77
CA VAL A 122 7.29 0.03 6.29
C VAL A 122 6.29 0.84 7.12
N THR A 123 6.42 0.86 8.45
CA THR A 123 5.55 1.66 9.34
C THR A 123 5.74 3.16 9.13
N GLY A 124 6.97 3.61 8.84
CA GLY A 124 7.25 4.98 8.37
C GLY A 124 6.54 5.36 7.06
N LEU A 125 6.44 4.43 6.12
CA LEU A 125 5.64 4.64 4.90
C LEU A 125 4.13 4.69 5.19
N ILE A 126 3.65 3.87 6.11
CA ILE A 126 2.23 3.83 6.53
C ILE A 126 1.83 5.17 7.16
N ILE A 127 2.58 5.65 8.16
CA ILE A 127 2.27 6.93 8.83
C ILE A 127 2.26 8.11 7.84
N ARG A 128 3.20 8.15 6.88
CA ARG A 128 3.21 9.17 5.83
C ARG A 128 1.94 9.14 4.98
N ARG A 129 1.49 7.95 4.57
CA ARG A 129 0.24 7.79 3.79
C ARG A 129 -0.99 8.13 4.62
N ALA A 130 -1.01 7.75 5.90
CA ALA A 130 -2.09 8.06 6.82
C ALA A 130 -2.21 9.57 7.06
N PHE A 131 -1.08 10.29 7.19
CA PHE A 131 -1.04 11.74 7.30
C PHE A 131 -1.65 12.42 6.07
N VAL A 132 -1.21 12.02 4.87
CA VAL A 132 -1.76 12.54 3.60
C VAL A 132 -3.27 12.31 3.54
N LEU A 133 -3.73 11.11 3.87
CA LEU A 133 -5.15 10.77 3.86
C LEU A 133 -5.97 11.60 4.88
N ALA A 134 -5.40 11.85 6.06
CA ALA A 134 -6.09 12.53 7.16
C ALA A 134 -6.16 14.06 6.99
N PHE A 135 -5.17 14.67 6.35
CA PHE A 135 -5.00 16.13 6.36
C PHE A 135 -4.82 16.80 5.00
N ARG A 136 -4.62 16.07 3.90
CA ARG A 136 -4.57 16.69 2.56
C ARG A 136 -5.94 16.64 1.90
N THR A 137 -6.50 17.82 1.59
CA THR A 137 -7.72 17.96 0.79
C THR A 137 -7.46 17.45 -0.63
N PRO A 138 -8.35 16.64 -1.22
CA PRO A 138 -8.25 16.30 -2.63
C PRO A 138 -8.21 17.60 -3.45
N LYS A 139 -7.20 17.77 -4.30
CA LYS A 139 -7.24 18.81 -5.33
C LYS A 139 -8.46 18.45 -6.19
N ARG A 140 -9.54 19.24 -6.12
CA ARG A 140 -10.67 19.11 -7.03
C ARG A 140 -10.08 19.28 -8.42
N GLU A 141 -9.87 18.17 -9.12
CA GLU A 141 -9.58 18.17 -10.53
C GLU A 141 -10.66 19.05 -11.16
N LYS A 142 -10.24 20.09 -11.89
CA LYS A 142 -11.14 21.09 -12.49
C LYS A 142 -12.33 20.34 -13.05
N ALA A 143 -13.51 20.61 -12.50
CA ALA A 143 -14.74 20.27 -13.17
C ALA A 143 -14.64 20.95 -14.54
N SER A 144 -14.44 20.16 -15.60
CA SER A 144 -14.79 20.59 -16.94
C SER A 144 -16.22 21.08 -16.84
N ALA A 145 -16.40 22.38 -17.04
CA ALA A 145 -17.71 23.02 -16.99
C ALA A 145 -18.67 22.25 -17.92
N PRO A 146 -19.96 22.15 -17.56
CA PRO A 146 -20.95 21.67 -18.51
C PRO A 146 -20.98 22.67 -19.67
N ALA A 147 -20.62 22.23 -20.87
CA ALA A 147 -21.00 22.95 -22.08
C ALA A 147 -22.53 22.87 -22.14
N GLY A 148 -23.17 23.99 -21.77
CA GLY A 148 -24.61 24.11 -21.77
C GLY A 148 -25.13 24.07 -23.20
N ASP A 149 -26.13 23.21 -23.40
CA ASP A 149 -27.14 23.41 -24.42
C ASP A 149 -27.92 24.70 -24.10
N ALA A 150 -27.79 25.68 -25.00
CA ALA A 150 -28.80 26.68 -25.34
C ALA A 150 -28.49 27.06 -26.81
N ALA A 151 -29.19 26.52 -27.81
CA ALA A 151 -30.48 27.02 -28.34
C ALA A 151 -30.42 28.55 -28.55
N THR A 152 -30.66 29.16 -29.72
CA THR A 152 -31.44 28.79 -30.92
C THR A 152 -31.26 29.92 -31.96
N ASP A 153 -31.45 29.59 -33.24
CA ASP A 153 -31.94 30.43 -34.36
C ASP A 153 -31.88 31.96 -34.29
N ALA A 154 -31.18 32.59 -35.25
CA ALA A 154 -31.70 33.69 -36.08
C ALA A 154 -30.64 34.21 -37.08
N ALA A 155 -30.75 33.83 -38.36
CA ALA A 155 -30.61 34.71 -39.53
C ALA A 155 -30.73 33.90 -40.83
N ALA A 156 -31.97 33.63 -41.24
CA ALA A 156 -32.29 33.44 -42.64
C ALA A 156 -32.25 34.80 -43.35
N THR A 157 -31.63 34.89 -44.54
CA THR A 157 -32.23 35.25 -45.85
C THR A 157 -31.18 35.75 -46.86
N ASP A 158 -31.53 35.58 -48.14
CA ASP A 158 -30.86 35.94 -49.41
C ASP A 158 -29.84 34.91 -49.95
N ALA A 159 -30.01 34.32 -51.14
CA ALA A 159 -30.91 34.63 -52.25
C ALA A 159 -31.17 33.38 -53.14
N ALA A 160 -32.36 33.37 -53.74
CA ALA A 160 -32.86 32.40 -54.71
C ALA A 160 -32.38 32.68 -56.14
N ALA A 161 -32.20 31.62 -56.94
CA ALA A 161 -32.41 31.54 -58.40
C ALA A 161 -32.11 30.08 -58.87
N THR A 162 -33.12 29.24 -59.16
CA THR A 162 -33.60 28.85 -60.53
C THR A 162 -32.49 28.28 -61.41
N ASP A 163 -32.50 27.04 -61.91
CA ASP A 163 -33.40 26.43 -62.92
C ASP A 163 -33.03 24.92 -63.02
N ALA A 164 -33.96 23.96 -62.97
CA ALA A 164 -34.68 23.34 -64.09
C ALA A 164 -33.96 22.20 -64.88
N ALA A 165 -34.71 21.11 -65.05
CA ALA A 165 -34.68 20.10 -66.12
C ALA A 165 -33.71 18.89 -66.05
N ALA A 166 -34.30 17.70 -65.84
CA ALA A 166 -33.94 16.42 -66.48
C ALA A 166 -34.60 16.36 -67.90
N PRO A 167 -34.43 15.34 -68.79
CA PRO A 167 -33.82 14.00 -68.60
C PRO A 167 -32.99 13.46 -69.82
N ASP A 168 -32.57 12.19 -69.68
CA ASP A 168 -32.65 11.11 -70.70
C ASP A 168 -31.37 10.55 -71.37
N ALA A 169 -31.50 9.24 -71.64
CA ALA A 169 -30.90 8.39 -72.65
C ALA A 169 -29.56 7.66 -72.41
N ALA A 170 -29.70 6.34 -72.49
CA ALA A 170 -28.70 5.29 -72.51
C ALA A 170 -28.06 5.06 -73.90
N GLN A 171 -26.84 4.52 -73.91
CA GLN A 171 -26.19 3.70 -74.96
C GLN A 171 -24.75 3.42 -74.47
N THR A 172 -24.02 2.32 -74.66
CA THR A 172 -24.17 0.94 -75.17
C THR A 172 -22.82 0.26 -74.88
N ALA A 173 -22.81 -1.06 -74.62
CA ALA A 173 -21.62 -1.94 -74.58
C ALA A 173 -21.05 -2.19 -76.02
N PRO A 174 -20.06 -3.08 -76.34
CA PRO A 174 -19.46 -4.19 -75.56
C PRO A 174 -17.96 -4.56 -75.83
N ALA A 175 -17.54 -5.70 -75.22
CA ALA A 175 -16.51 -6.69 -75.65
C ALA A 175 -15.01 -6.32 -75.44
N ALA A 176 -14.06 -7.22 -75.13
CA ALA A 176 -14.01 -8.66 -74.83
C ALA A 176 -12.62 -8.99 -74.22
N GLN A 177 -12.54 -10.12 -73.51
CA GLN A 177 -11.35 -10.91 -73.10
C GLN A 177 -10.58 -11.48 -74.34
N PRO A 178 -9.32 -12.00 -74.26
CA PRO A 178 -8.87 -13.03 -73.29
C PRO A 178 -7.41 -12.99 -72.79
N ALA A 179 -7.14 -13.89 -71.85
CA ALA A 179 -5.85 -14.24 -71.22
C ALA A 179 -4.87 -14.96 -72.17
N PRO A 180 -3.60 -15.05 -71.75
CA PRO A 180 -3.02 -16.37 -71.41
C PRO A 180 -2.58 -16.50 -69.94
#